data_AF-A0A377USD4-F1
#
_entry.id   AF-A0A377USD4-F1
#
_cell.length_a   1.000
_cell.length_b   1.000
_cell.length_c   1.000
_cell.angle_alpha   90.00
_cell.angle_beta   90.00
_cell.angle_gamma   90.00
#
_symmetry.space_group_name_H-M   'P 1'
#
loop_
_entity.id
_entity.type
_entity.pdbx_description
1 polymer ?
#
loop_
_entity_poly.entity_id
_entity_poly.type
_entity_poly.pdbx_seq_one_letter_code
_entity_poly.pdbx_strand_id
1 'polypeptide(L)' 'MNDAEMLSMAGKGCIMANAHQRLKDLHPELEVIGSNADDAVPHYLRKLYLD' A
#
# COMPACT_ATOMS: atom_id res chain seq x y z
N MET A 1 -5.12 7.80 9.89
CA MET A 1 -5.22 6.31 10.04
C MET A 1 -6.62 5.82 9.71
N ASN A 2 -7.24 6.38 8.68
CA ASN A 2 -8.55 6.00 8.17
C ASN A 2 -8.47 4.78 7.23
N ASP A 3 -7.29 4.46 6.72
CA ASP A 3 -7.11 3.42 5.70
C ASP A 3 -6.89 2.00 6.28
N ALA A 4 -6.70 1.86 7.59
CA ALA A 4 -6.35 0.59 8.24
C ALA A 4 -7.41 -0.52 8.02
N GLU A 5 -8.68 -0.17 8.23
CA GLU A 5 -9.80 -1.12 8.04
C GLU A 5 -9.94 -1.52 6.57
N MET A 6 -9.87 -0.54 5.66
CA MET A 6 -9.95 -0.81 4.21
C MET A 6 -8.83 -1.75 3.75
N LEU A 7 -7.60 -1.50 4.18
CA LEU A 7 -6.42 -2.26 3.75
C LEU A 7 -6.41 -3.70 4.29
N SER A 8 -6.97 -3.92 5.48
CA SER A 8 -7.06 -5.26 6.08
C SER A 8 -8.26 -6.08 5.56
N MET A 9 -9.32 -5.41 5.12
CA MET A 9 -10.49 -6.08 4.52
C MET A 9 -10.32 -6.40 3.04
N ALA A 10 -9.48 -5.65 2.31
CA ALA A 10 -9.18 -5.92 0.92
C ALA A 10 -8.44 -7.26 0.77
N GLY A 11 -8.76 -8.03 -0.28
CA GLY A 11 -8.06 -9.29 -0.56
C GLY A 11 -6.55 -9.12 -0.78
N LYS A 12 -6.11 -7.90 -1.15
CA LYS A 12 -4.71 -7.48 -1.19
C LYS A 12 -4.61 -6.00 -0.80
N GLY A 13 -4.19 -5.72 0.43
CA GLY A 13 -3.82 -4.38 0.88
C GLY A 13 -2.35 -4.08 0.59
N CYS A 14 -2.06 -2.87 0.10
CA CYS A 14 -0.70 -2.36 -0.08
C CYS A 14 -0.57 -1.01 0.63
N ILE A 15 0.44 -0.88 1.50
CA ILE A 15 0.76 0.34 2.23
C ILE A 15 1.80 1.14 1.43
N MET A 16 1.67 2.46 1.34
CA MET A 16 2.70 3.30 0.69
C MET A 16 3.95 3.48 1.56
N ALA A 17 5.12 3.64 0.94
CA ALA A 17 6.38 3.87 1.66
C ALA A 17 6.34 5.11 2.55
N ASN A 18 5.62 6.15 2.13
CA ASN A 18 5.45 7.40 2.89
C ASN A 18 4.23 7.40 3.84
N ALA A 19 3.55 6.25 4.01
CA ALA A 19 2.48 6.13 4.99
C ALA A 19 3.00 6.27 6.43
N HIS A 20 2.13 6.72 7.33
CA HIS A 20 2.44 6.86 8.75
C HIS A 20 2.97 5.54 9.34
N GLN A 21 4.06 5.62 10.11
CA GLN A 21 4.71 4.45 10.71
C GLN A 21 3.74 3.58 11.51
N ARG A 22 2.82 4.21 12.27
CA ARG A 22 1.80 3.51 13.04
C ARG A 22 0.90 2.58 12.19
N LEU A 23 0.65 2.90 10.92
CA LEU A 23 -0.12 2.05 10.02
C LEU A 23 0.68 0.81 9.60
N LYS A 24 1.99 0.97 9.36
CA LYS A 24 2.90 -0.13 9.04
C LYS A 24 3.09 -1.07 10.23
N ASP A 25 3.18 -0.51 11.43
CA ASP A 25 3.33 -1.28 12.67
C ASP A 25 2.05 -2.06 13.01
N LEU A 26 0.88 -1.51 12.66
CA LEU A 26 -0.42 -2.15 12.88
C LEU A 26 -0.67 -3.31 11.92
N HIS A 27 -0.18 -3.21 10.69
CA HIS A 27 -0.36 -4.19 9.62
C HIS A 27 0.97 -4.59 8.97
N PRO A 28 1.90 -5.21 9.72
CA PRO A 28 3.21 -5.60 9.21
C PRO A 28 3.13 -6.69 8.13
N GLU A 29 2.00 -7.39 8.03
CA GLU A 29 1.71 -8.39 7.01
C GLU A 29 1.43 -7.79 5.63
N LEU A 30 1.04 -6.51 5.56
CA LEU A 30 0.71 -5.85 4.30
C LEU A 30 1.99 -5.41 3.58
N GLU A 31 1.96 -5.57 2.26
CA GLU A 31 3.09 -5.19 1.42
C GLU A 31 3.27 -3.67 1.42
N VAL A 32 4.49 -3.21 1.67
CA VAL A 32 4.83 -1.79 1.55
C VAL A 32 5.37 -1.53 0.15
N ILE A 33 4.61 -0.80 -0.66
CA ILE A 33 5.01 -0.34 -2.00
C ILE A 33 5.76 1.00 -1.91
N GLY A 34 6.15 1.56 -3.06
CA GLY A 34 6.85 2.84 -3.14
C GLY A 34 6.08 4.06 -2.62
N SER A 35 6.72 5.23 -2.70
CA SER A 35 6.12 6.50 -2.30
C SER A 35 5.14 7.01 -3.36
N ASN A 36 4.13 7.77 -2.95
CA ASN A 36 3.31 8.52 -3.90
C ASN A 36 4.10 9.56 -4.70
N ALA A 37 5.24 10.02 -4.21
CA ALA A 37 6.12 10.96 -4.92
C ALA A 37 6.72 10.35 -6.20
N ASP A 38 6.76 9.03 -6.29
CA ASP A 38 7.29 8.27 -7.43
C ASP A 38 6.18 7.62 -8.26
N ASP A 39 4.92 8.06 -8.10
CA ASP A 39 3.76 7.44 -8.76
C ASP A 39 3.69 5.90 -8.54
N ALA A 40 4.05 5.45 -7.33
CA ALA A 40 4.19 4.02 -7.04
C ALA A 40 2.89 3.22 -7.25
N VAL A 41 1.72 3.80 -6.98
CA VAL A 41 0.42 3.13 -7.16
C VAL A 41 0.14 2.81 -8.63
N PRO A 42 0.12 3.78 -9.56
CA PRO A 42 -0.10 3.46 -10.98
C PRO A 42 1.00 2.57 -11.57
N HIS A 43 2.27 2.72 -11.17
CA HIS A 43 3.34 1.80 -11.59
C HIS A 43 3.10 0.36 -11.12
N TYR A 44 2.69 0.18 -9.86
CA TYR A 44 2.33 -1.12 -9.30
C TYR A 44 1.15 -1.75 -10.06
N LEU A 45 0.11 -0.96 -10.35
CA LEU A 45 -1.05 -1.43 -11.12
C LEU A 45 -0.68 -1.81 -12.56
N ARG A 46 0.16 -1.02 -13.25
CA ARG A 46 0.62 -1.39 -14.60
C ARG A 46 1.37 -2.71 -14.59
N LYS A 47 2.30 -2.89 -13.66
CA LYS A 47 3.05 -4.14 -13.50
C LYS A 47 2.14 -5.36 -13.22
N LEU A 48 1.01 -5.14 -12.56
CA LEU A 48 0.07 -6.21 -12.21
C LEU A 48 -0.87 -6.60 -13.35
N TYR A 49 -1.22 -5.66 -14.22
CA TYR A 49 -2.31 -5.84 -15.20
C TYR A 49 -1.89 -5.70 -16.67
N LEU A 50 -0.75 -5.07 -16.95
CA LEU A 50 -0.32 -4.71 -18.31
C LEU A 50 1.04 -5.29 -18.71
N ASP A 51 1.86 -5.71 -17.74
CA ASP A 51 3.11 -6.46 -17.95
C ASP A 51 2.85 -7.97 -17.80
#